data_AF-A0A4Q9GK29-F1
#
_entry.id   AF-A0A4Q9GK29-F1
#
_cell.length_a   1.000
_cell.length_b   1.000
_cell.length_c   1.000
_cell.angle_alpha   90.00
_cell.angle_beta   90.00
_cell.angle_gamma   90.00
#
_symmetry.space_group_name_H-M   'P 1'
#
loop_
_entity.id
_entity.type
_entity.pdbx_description
1 polymer ?
#
loop_
_entity_poly.entity_id
_entity_poly.type
_entity_poly.pdbx_seq_one_letter_code
_entity_poly.pdbx_strand_id
1 'polypeptide(L)' 'MSRSLREQSLPRFALRREEAAASLSVSAGTFDGWVEDGRMPKPYKPNGGVALWDVDEIRACWQAMKDGTVLDNPLDRLVL' A
#
# COMPACT_ATOMS: atom_id res chain seq x y z
N MET A 1 -23.21 -21.39 -6.97
CA MET A 1 -21.92 -21.08 -6.31
C MET A 1 -21.97 -19.63 -5.87
N SER A 2 -22.01 -19.37 -4.56
CA SER A 2 -21.97 -17.99 -4.05
C SER A 2 -20.56 -17.45 -4.28
N ARG A 3 -20.41 -16.48 -5.20
CA ARG A 3 -19.16 -15.72 -5.29
C ARG A 3 -19.05 -14.91 -4.01
N SER A 4 -18.03 -15.19 -3.23
CA SER A 4 -17.65 -14.37 -2.09
C SER A 4 -17.55 -12.90 -2.52
N LEU A 5 -17.76 -11.96 -1.59
CA LEU A 5 -17.50 -10.55 -1.85
C LEU A 5 -16.03 -10.30 -2.28
N ARG A 6 -15.12 -11.24 -2.00
CA ARG A 6 -13.74 -11.25 -2.52
C ARG A 6 -13.63 -11.63 -3.99
N GLU A 7 -14.62 -12.29 -4.59
CA GLU A 7 -14.67 -12.62 -6.02
C GLU A 7 -15.46 -11.59 -6.83
N GLN A 8 -16.11 -10.65 -6.15
CA GLN A 8 -16.71 -9.47 -6.77
C GLN A 8 -15.62 -8.40 -6.95
N SER A 9 -15.55 -7.80 -8.14
CA SER A 9 -14.67 -6.65 -8.43
C SER A 9 -15.22 -5.38 -7.78
N LEU A 10 -15.29 -5.38 -6.45
CA LEU A 10 -15.53 -4.18 -5.68
C LEU A 10 -14.25 -3.34 -5.68
N PRO A 11 -14.33 -2.00 -5.76
CA PRO A 11 -13.18 -1.14 -5.55
C PRO A 11 -12.55 -1.46 -4.18
N ARG A 12 -11.29 -1.89 -4.17
CA ARG A 12 -10.51 -2.14 -2.95
C ARG A 12 -9.57 -0.97 -2.74
N PHE A 13 -9.73 -0.27 -1.63
CA PHE A 13 -8.80 0.78 -1.21
C PHE A 13 -7.75 0.24 -0.23
N ALA A 14 -8.00 -0.88 0.45
CA ALA A 14 -7.05 -1.55 1.33
C ALA A 14 -6.54 -2.85 0.69
N LEU A 15 -5.23 -2.91 0.40
CA LEU A 15 -4.58 -4.01 -0.31
C LEU A 15 -3.73 -4.87 0.63
N ARG A 16 -3.72 -6.18 0.40
CA ARG A 16 -2.69 -7.08 0.94
C ARG A 16 -1.35 -6.78 0.28
N ARG A 17 -0.25 -7.24 0.89
CA ARG A 17 1.12 -7.14 0.36
C ARG A 17 1.23 -7.47 -1.14
N GLU A 18 0.71 -8.64 -1.53
CA GLU A 18 0.77 -9.09 -2.93
C GLU A 18 -0.05 -8.20 -3.87
N GLU A 19 -1.21 -7.71 -3.42
CA GLU A 19 -2.06 -6.82 -4.21
C GLU A 19 -1.40 -5.43 -4.37
N ALA A 20 -0.76 -4.91 -3.31
CA ALA A 20 -0.03 -3.66 -3.32
C ALA A 20 1.15 -3.71 -4.32
N ALA A 21 1.97 -4.76 -4.25
CA ALA A 21 3.06 -4.98 -5.19
C ALA A 21 2.57 -5.12 -6.64
N ALA A 22 1.50 -5.89 -6.86
CA ALA A 22 0.89 -6.06 -8.17
C ALA A 22 0.36 -4.75 -8.75
N SER A 23 -0.19 -3.85 -7.93
CA SER A 23 -0.69 -2.54 -8.38
C SER A 23 0.42 -1.65 -8.99
N LEU A 24 1.66 -1.85 -8.55
CA LEU A 24 2.86 -1.16 -9.04
C LEU A 24 3.61 -1.99 -10.11
N SER A 25 3.09 -3.17 -10.48
CA SER A 25 3.75 -4.12 -11.40
C SER A 25 5.15 -4.55 -10.95
N VAL A 26 5.35 -4.75 -9.64
CA VAL A 26 6.62 -5.24 -9.06
C VAL A 26 6.41 -6.51 -8.24
N SER A 27 7.51 -7.19 -7.91
CA SER A 27 7.48 -8.32 -6.97
C SER A 27 7.21 -7.85 -5.54
N ALA A 28 6.64 -8.72 -4.71
CA ALA A 28 6.39 -8.39 -3.31
C ALA A 28 7.68 -8.12 -2.50
N GLY A 29 8.79 -8.81 -2.82
CA GLY A 29 10.08 -8.51 -2.19
C GLY A 29 10.65 -7.15 -2.59
N THR A 30 10.45 -6.74 -3.84
CA THR A 30 10.81 -5.38 -4.29
C THR A 30 9.98 -4.33 -3.56
N PHE A 31 8.69 -4.57 -3.41
CA PHE A 31 7.79 -3.68 -2.68
C PHE A 31 8.21 -3.56 -1.20
N ASP A 32 8.52 -4.68 -0.54
CA ASP A 32 9.01 -4.65 0.85
C ASP A 32 10.29 -3.82 0.97
N GLY A 33 11.25 -3.98 0.06
CA GLY A 33 12.46 -3.15 0.05
C GLY A 33 12.16 -1.66 -0.10
N TRP A 34 11.16 -1.29 -0.90
CA TRP A 34 10.72 0.12 -0.99
C TRP A 34 10.05 0.62 0.28
N VAL A 35 9.33 -0.24 1.01
CA VAL A 35 8.76 0.11 2.32
C VAL A 35 9.87 0.30 3.35
N GLU A 36 10.86 -0.59 3.37
CA GLU A 36 12.04 -0.49 4.26
C GLU A 36 12.85 0.78 3.99
N ASP A 37 13.03 1.12 2.71
CA ASP A 37 13.73 2.33 2.27
C ASP A 37 12.90 3.63 2.45
N GLY A 38 11.65 3.54 2.92
CA GLY A 38 10.76 4.69 3.10
C GLY A 38 10.22 5.30 1.81
N ARG A 39 10.32 4.59 0.68
CA ARG A 39 9.78 4.98 -0.62
C ARG A 39 8.30 4.60 -0.81
N MET A 40 7.80 3.72 0.04
CA MET A 40 6.41 3.26 0.08
C MET A 40 5.87 3.34 1.51
N PRO A 41 4.54 3.46 1.69
CA PRO A 41 3.95 3.60 3.02
C PRO A 41 4.14 2.32 3.86
N LYS A 42 4.26 2.50 5.17
CA LYS A 42 4.31 1.38 6.12
C LYS A 42 2.95 0.67 6.18
N PRO A 43 2.93 -0.65 6.44
CA PRO A 43 1.67 -1.36 6.56
C PRO A 43 0.83 -0.88 7.75
N TYR A 44 -0.46 -0.66 7.50
CA TYR A 44 -1.45 -0.52 8.55
C TYR A 44 -1.89 -1.90 9.04
N LYS A 45 -1.81 -2.14 10.36
CA LYS A 45 -2.20 -3.41 11.00
C LYS A 45 -3.32 -3.16 12.02
N PRO A 46 -4.60 -3.20 11.62
CA PRO A 46 -5.69 -3.00 12.55
C PRO A 46 -5.66 -4.11 13.61
N ASN A 47 -5.52 -3.73 14.88
CA ASN A 47 -5.49 -4.61 16.05
C ASN A 47 -4.44 -5.75 15.96
N GLY A 48 -3.27 -5.50 15.36
CA GLY A 48 -2.21 -6.50 15.21
C GLY A 48 -2.53 -7.61 14.20
N GLY A 49 -3.57 -7.42 13.38
CA GLY A 49 -3.97 -8.34 12.33
C GLY A 49 -3.12 -8.26 11.07
N VAL A 50 -3.74 -8.60 9.94
CA VAL A 50 -3.05 -8.64 8.65
C VAL A 50 -2.67 -7.23 8.19
N ALA A 51 -1.45 -7.10 7.66
CA ALA A 51 -0.98 -5.88 7.02
C ALA A 51 -1.83 -5.50 5.81
N LEU A 52 -2.24 -4.24 5.79
CA LEU A 52 -2.99 -3.60 4.73
C LEU A 52 -2.29 -2.31 4.31
N TRP A 53 -2.38 -1.98 3.04
CA TRP A 53 -1.89 -0.74 2.47
C TRP A 53 -3.00 0.00 1.77
N ASP A 54 -3.03 1.32 1.94
CA ASP A 54 -3.96 2.17 1.23
C ASP A 54 -3.50 2.43 -0.22
N VAL A 55 -4.41 2.29 -1.18
CA VAL A 55 -4.15 2.52 -2.61
C VAL A 55 -3.73 3.96 -2.89
N ASP A 56 -4.36 4.93 -2.22
CA ASP A 56 -4.10 6.35 -2.46
C ASP A 56 -2.73 6.75 -1.89
N GLU A 57 -2.32 6.19 -0.76
CA GLU A 57 -0.97 6.38 -0.20
C GLU A 57 0.10 5.79 -1.13
N ILE A 58 -0.10 4.56 -1.62
CA ILE A 58 0.80 3.94 -2.61
C ILE A 58 0.94 4.84 -3.84
N ARG A 59 -0.18 5.35 -4.37
CA ARG A 59 -0.18 6.22 -5.55
C ARG A 59 0.53 7.54 -5.27
N ALA A 60 0.34 8.14 -4.10
CA ALA A 60 1.01 9.37 -3.70
C ALA A 60 2.53 9.18 -3.62
N CYS A 61 2.99 8.11 -2.96
CA CYS A 61 4.41 7.75 -2.88
C CYS A 61 5.02 7.50 -4.27
N TRP A 62 4.30 6.82 -5.16
CA TRP A 62 4.75 6.61 -6.54
C TRP A 62 4.97 7.92 -7.30
N GLN A 63 4.02 8.86 -7.23
CA GLN A 63 4.18 10.16 -7.89
C GLN A 63 5.36 10.95 -7.29
N ALA A 64 5.50 10.93 -5.96
CA ALA A 64 6.62 11.56 -5.26
C ALA A 64 7.98 11.00 -5.73
N MET A 65 8.09 9.67 -5.84
CA MET A 65 9.29 9.00 -6.40
C MET A 65 9.57 9.44 -7.84
N LYS A 66 8.55 9.52 -8.68
CA LYS A 66 8.68 9.88 -10.10
C LYS A 66 9.13 11.33 -10.28
N ASP A 67 8.64 12.23 -9.44
CA ASP A 67 8.96 13.67 -9.48
C ASP A 67 10.31 13.99 -8.79
N GLY A 68 11.04 12.98 -8.33
CA GLY A 68 12.36 13.13 -7.69
C GLY A 68 12.31 13.73 -6.28
N THR A 69 11.12 13.79 -5.68
CA THR A 69 10.89 14.39 -4.36
C THR A 69 10.39 13.30 -3.43
N VAL A 70 11.25 12.77 -2.56
CA VAL A 70 10.80 11.92 -1.45
C VAL A 70 10.01 12.81 -0.49
N LEU A 71 8.67 12.76 -0.56
CA LEU A 71 7.81 13.49 0.37
C LEU A 71 7.72 12.68 1.67
N ASP A 72 8.16 13.30 2.78
CA ASP A 72 7.91 12.83 4.14
C ASP A 72 6.38 12.69 4.32
N ASN A 73 5.87 11.47 4.54
CA ASN A 73 4.43 11.19 4.56
C ASN A 73 3.76 11.98 5.70
N PRO A 74 2.90 12.97 5.41
CA PRO A 74 2.27 13.77 6.45
C PRO A 74 1.26 12.96 7.30
N LEU A 75 0.80 11.80 6.82
CA LEU A 75 -0.12 10.92 7.54
C LEU A 75 0.56 10.07 8.62
N ASP A 76 1.87 9.85 8.53
CA ASP A 76 2.65 9.15 9.57
C ASP A 76 2.65 9.92 10.92
N ARG A 77 2.29 11.22 10.90
CA ARG A 77 2.25 12.08 12.11
C ARG A 77 0.87 12.14 12.77
N LEU A 78 -0.16 11.56 12.17
CA LEU A 78 -1.50 11.51 12.73
C LEU A 78 -1.70 10.20 13.50
N VAL A 79 -1.32 10.22 14.78
CA VAL A 79 -1.79 9.23 15.77
C VAL A 79 -3.08 9.78 16.36
N LEU A 80 -4.22 9.17 16.01
CA LEU A 80 -5.50 9.35 16.71
C LEU A 80 -5.56 8.38 17.90
#